data_AF-A0A397L2J6-F1
#
_entry.id   AF-A0A397L2J6-F1
#
_cell.length_a   1.000
_cell.length_b   1.000
_cell.length_c   1.000
_cell.angle_alpha   90.00
_cell.angle_beta   90.00
_cell.angle_gamma   90.00
#
_symmetry.space_group_name_H-M   'P 1'
#
loop_
_entity.id
_entity.type
_entity.pdbx_description
1 polymer ?
#
loop_
_entity_poly.entity_id
_entity_poly.type
_entity_poly.pdbx_seq_one_letter_code
_entity_poly.pdbx_strand_id
1 'polypeptide(L)'
;QTKIHNIGATLVGVDKFGNKYYQKLGDTQYGRHRWVEYASKDRYNASQVPAEWHGWLHFITDHTGDELLSQKPKRYGIEHRENFSGEGDAYIYHSKGHTLNPGQKNWTRYQPWVPTKTK
;
A
#
# COMPACT_ATOMS: atom_id res chain seq x y z
N GLN A 1 -15.46 -2.27 -12.99
CA GLN A 1 -15.73 -2.98 -14.27
C GLN A 1 -15.44 -4.49 -14.21
N THR A 2 -15.31 -5.12 -13.03
CA THR A 2 -14.95 -6.55 -12.86
C THR A 2 -16.12 -7.54 -12.85
N LYS A 3 -17.36 -7.05 -12.80
CA LYS A 3 -18.56 -7.87 -12.52
C LYS A 3 -18.80 -9.03 -13.50
N ILE A 4 -18.39 -8.92 -14.77
CA ILE A 4 -18.56 -10.00 -15.75
C ILE A 4 -17.59 -11.16 -15.47
N HIS A 5 -16.35 -10.85 -15.09
CA HIS A 5 -15.35 -11.86 -14.76
C HIS A 5 -15.72 -12.67 -13.53
N ASN A 6 -16.45 -12.07 -12.59
CA ASN A 6 -16.92 -12.74 -11.38
C ASN A 6 -17.90 -13.90 -11.67
N ILE A 7 -18.53 -13.93 -12.84
CA ILE A 7 -19.44 -15.01 -13.22
C ILE A 7 -18.62 -16.28 -13.50
N GLY A 8 -18.73 -17.26 -12.59
CA GLY A 8 -17.97 -18.50 -12.62
C GLY A 8 -16.55 -18.39 -12.05
N ALA A 9 -16.24 -17.34 -11.30
CA ALA A 9 -15.00 -17.22 -10.53
C ALA A 9 -15.20 -17.69 -9.08
N THR A 10 -14.15 -18.23 -8.48
CA THR A 10 -14.13 -18.61 -7.06
C THR A 10 -13.59 -17.45 -6.23
N LEU A 11 -14.25 -17.15 -5.11
CA LEU A 11 -13.75 -16.21 -4.12
C LEU A 11 -12.67 -16.93 -3.30
N VAL A 12 -11.44 -16.42 -3.33
CA VAL A 12 -10.29 -17.00 -2.64
C VAL A 12 -10.13 -16.42 -1.25
N GLY A 13 -10.34 -15.11 -1.09
CA GLY A 13 -10.25 -14.46 0.20
C GLY A 13 -10.66 -13.00 0.17
N VAL A 14 -10.70 -12.39 1.36
CA VAL A 14 -11.07 -10.99 1.56
C VAL A 14 -10.07 -10.37 2.52
N ASP A 15 -9.47 -9.25 2.13
CA ASP A 15 -8.55 -8.55 3.03
C ASP A 15 -9.27 -7.69 4.08
N LYS A 16 -8.51 -7.15 5.01
CA LYS A 16 -8.99 -6.26 6.08
C LYS A 16 -9.64 -4.97 5.57
N PHE A 17 -9.35 -4.54 4.34
CA PHE A 17 -9.94 -3.35 3.71
C PHE A 17 -11.25 -3.70 2.98
N GLY A 18 -11.61 -4.98 2.92
CA GLY A 18 -12.80 -5.50 2.26
C GLY A 18 -12.61 -5.78 0.77
N ASN A 19 -11.38 -5.72 0.24
CA ASN A 19 -11.11 -6.08 -1.14
C ASN A 19 -11.25 -7.59 -1.29
N LYS A 20 -11.94 -8.02 -2.35
CA LYS A 20 -12.25 -9.42 -2.61
C LYS A 20 -11.35 -9.95 -3.71
N TYR A 21 -10.67 -11.07 -3.44
CA TYR A 21 -9.73 -11.68 -4.36
C TYR A 21 -10.36 -12.91 -5.01
N TYR A 22 -10.39 -12.90 -6.33
CA TYR A 22 -11.04 -13.92 -7.14
C TYR A 22 -10.05 -14.67 -7.99
N GLN A 23 -10.33 -15.96 -8.21
CA GLN A 23 -9.57 -16.80 -9.11
C GLN A 23 -10.51 -17.57 -10.06
N LYS A 24 -10.08 -17.79 -11.30
CA LYS A 24 -10.79 -18.64 -12.26
C LYS A 24 -9.80 -19.51 -13.03
N LEU A 25 -9.57 -20.72 -12.49
CA LEU A 25 -8.72 -21.75 -13.10
C LEU A 25 -9.48 -22.45 -14.24
N GLY A 26 -8.83 -22.68 -15.39
CA GLY A 26 -9.43 -23.37 -16.54
C GLY A 26 -9.65 -22.45 -17.74
N ASP A 27 -10.90 -22.02 -17.97
CA ASP A 27 -11.35 -21.32 -19.19
C ASP A 27 -10.82 -19.88 -19.38
N THR A 28 -9.94 -19.40 -18.51
CA THR A 28 -9.46 -18.02 -18.55
C THR A 28 -8.04 -17.95 -19.05
N GLN A 29 -7.76 -16.94 -19.88
CA GLN A 29 -6.42 -16.65 -20.38
C GLN A 29 -5.41 -16.55 -19.23
N TYR A 30 -4.21 -17.13 -19.43
CA TYR A 30 -3.10 -17.00 -18.50
C TYR A 30 -2.79 -15.53 -18.21
N GLY A 31 -2.54 -15.20 -16.94
CA GLY A 31 -2.37 -13.82 -16.46
C GLY A 31 -3.67 -13.05 -16.16
N ARG A 32 -4.85 -13.54 -16.57
CA ARG A 32 -6.16 -12.94 -16.25
C ARG A 32 -7.00 -13.77 -15.27
N HIS A 33 -6.46 -14.87 -14.79
CA HIS A 33 -7.18 -15.82 -13.93
C HIS A 33 -7.16 -15.44 -12.45
N ARG A 34 -6.46 -14.37 -12.05
CA ARG A 34 -6.51 -13.76 -10.72
C ARG A 34 -6.83 -12.28 -10.86
N TRP A 35 -7.75 -11.77 -10.05
CA TRP A 35 -8.03 -10.33 -9.97
C TRP A 35 -8.59 -9.96 -8.61
N VAL A 36 -8.60 -8.67 -8.34
CA VAL A 36 -9.19 -8.08 -7.14
C VAL A 36 -10.40 -7.22 -7.51
N GLU A 37 -11.47 -7.33 -6.73
CA GLU A 37 -12.55 -6.38 -6.69
C GLU A 37 -12.38 -5.51 -5.43
N TYR A 38 -12.03 -4.24 -5.64
CA TYR A 38 -11.85 -3.29 -4.55
C TYR A 38 -13.16 -3.03 -3.80
N ALA A 39 -13.07 -2.84 -2.49
CA ALA A 39 -14.22 -2.51 -1.65
C ALA A 39 -14.81 -1.14 -2.03
N SER A 40 -13.93 -0.15 -2.26
CA SER A 40 -14.28 1.18 -2.73
C SER A 40 -14.63 1.11 -4.22
N LYS A 41 -15.86 1.48 -4.57
CA LYS A 41 -16.33 1.44 -5.97
C LYS A 41 -16.02 2.73 -6.73
N ASP A 42 -15.90 3.85 -6.03
CA ASP A 42 -15.82 5.18 -6.63
C ASP A 42 -14.37 5.67 -6.74
N ARG A 43 -13.57 5.48 -5.69
CA ARG A 43 -12.14 5.86 -5.65
C ARG A 43 -11.27 4.63 -5.37
N TYR A 44 -11.26 3.69 -6.31
CA TYR A 44 -10.35 2.55 -6.23
C TYR A 44 -8.96 2.94 -6.76
N ASN A 45 -7.92 2.42 -6.11
CA ASN A 45 -6.53 2.64 -6.51
C ASN A 45 -5.76 1.32 -6.42
N ALA A 46 -4.88 1.05 -7.38
CA ALA A 46 -4.06 -0.15 -7.41
C ALA A 46 -3.22 -0.35 -6.15
N SER A 47 -2.81 0.75 -5.51
CA SER A 47 -2.04 0.72 -4.26
C SER A 47 -2.84 0.33 -3.01
N GLN A 48 -4.14 0.07 -3.10
CA GLN A 48 -4.98 -0.35 -1.97
C GLN A 48 -4.80 -1.84 -1.61
N VAL A 49 -4.20 -2.64 -2.49
CA VAL A 49 -3.88 -4.04 -2.22
C VAL A 49 -2.74 -4.12 -1.19
N PRO A 50 -2.92 -4.80 -0.06
CA PRO A 50 -1.88 -4.95 0.94
C PRO A 50 -0.78 -5.92 0.49
N ALA A 51 0.38 -5.86 1.14
CA ALA A 51 1.57 -6.62 0.76
C ALA A 51 1.31 -8.14 0.71
N GLU A 52 0.54 -8.67 1.65
CA GLU A 52 0.17 -10.09 1.71
C GLU A 52 -0.59 -10.58 0.48
N TRP A 53 -1.46 -9.75 -0.11
CA TRP A 53 -2.25 -10.12 -1.30
C TRP A 53 -1.57 -9.71 -2.61
N HIS A 54 -0.66 -8.73 -2.57
CA HIS A 54 0.07 -8.25 -3.74
C HIS A 54 0.89 -9.36 -4.41
N GLY A 55 1.60 -10.18 -3.64
CA GLY A 55 2.39 -11.29 -4.19
C GLY A 55 1.54 -12.32 -4.95
N TRP A 56 0.40 -12.70 -4.37
CA TRP A 56 -0.55 -13.64 -4.96
C TRP A 56 -1.19 -13.10 -6.24
N LEU A 57 -1.63 -11.84 -6.20
CA LEU A 57 -2.27 -11.16 -7.32
C LEU A 57 -1.33 -11.00 -8.53
N HIS A 58 -0.05 -10.76 -8.28
CA HIS A 58 0.97 -10.57 -9.31
C HIS A 58 1.67 -11.87 -9.75
N PHE A 59 1.16 -13.04 -9.37
CA PHE A 59 1.74 -14.35 -9.72
C PHE A 59 3.20 -14.52 -9.26
N ILE A 60 3.61 -13.81 -8.21
CA ILE A 60 4.95 -13.95 -7.61
C ILE A 60 4.98 -15.19 -6.72
N THR A 61 3.87 -15.47 -6.04
CA THR A 61 3.70 -16.63 -5.19
C THR A 61 2.28 -17.18 -5.31
N ASP A 62 2.10 -18.45 -4.99
CA ASP A 62 0.80 -19.11 -4.94
C ASP A 62 0.20 -19.12 -3.52
N HIS A 63 0.97 -18.70 -2.52
CA HIS A 63 0.47 -18.53 -1.16
C HIS A 63 -0.58 -17.43 -1.12
N THR A 64 -1.69 -17.68 -0.42
CA THR A 64 -2.76 -16.70 -0.28
C THR A 64 -2.38 -15.61 0.73
N GLY A 65 -3.09 -14.47 0.68
CA GLY A 65 -2.82 -13.39 1.63
C GLY A 65 -3.03 -13.80 3.08
N ASP A 66 -3.96 -14.71 3.37
CA ASP A 66 -4.24 -15.18 4.73
C ASP A 66 -3.09 -16.03 5.30
N GLU A 67 -2.45 -16.84 4.46
CA GLU A 67 -1.25 -17.60 4.82
C GLU A 67 -0.08 -16.68 5.13
N LEU A 68 0.15 -15.67 4.29
CA LEU A 68 1.23 -14.69 4.47
C LEU A 68 0.97 -13.73 5.64
N LEU A 69 -0.29 -13.43 5.95
CA LEU A 69 -0.67 -12.60 7.09
C LEU A 69 -0.19 -13.23 8.41
N SER A 70 -0.23 -14.57 8.50
CA SER A 70 0.28 -15.30 9.67
C SER A 70 1.79 -15.16 9.86
N GLN A 71 2.52 -14.86 8.78
CA GLN A 71 3.98 -14.67 8.79
C GLN A 71 4.38 -13.19 9.01
N LYS A 72 3.41 -12.27 9.07
CA LYS A 72 3.68 -10.83 9.23
C LYS A 72 4.42 -10.55 10.55
N PRO A 73 5.55 -9.81 10.53
CA PRO A 73 6.32 -9.53 11.73
C PRO A 73 5.54 -8.65 12.70
N LYS A 74 5.24 -9.17 13.89
CA LYS A 74 4.41 -8.48 14.90
C LYS A 74 5.09 -7.27 15.56
N ARG A 75 6.42 -7.27 15.66
CA ARG A 75 7.17 -6.25 16.44
C ARG A 75 7.31 -4.90 15.71
N TYR A 76 7.44 -4.93 14.40
CA TYR A 76 7.73 -3.74 13.58
C TYR A 76 6.89 -3.67 12.31
N GLY A 77 5.94 -4.60 12.14
CA GLY A 77 5.04 -4.62 11.00
C GLY A 77 4.15 -3.38 11.03
N ILE A 78 4.27 -2.55 10.00
CA ILE A 78 3.40 -1.40 9.81
C ILE A 78 2.15 -1.86 9.05
N GLU A 79 1.04 -1.21 9.33
CA GLU A 79 -0.20 -1.42 8.59
C GLU A 79 -0.11 -0.82 7.19
N HIS A 80 -0.64 -1.54 6.21
CA HIS A 80 -0.70 -1.05 4.84
C HIS A 80 -1.39 0.32 4.77
N ARG A 81 -0.83 1.21 3.97
CA ARG A 81 -1.37 2.52 3.68
C ARG A 81 -1.31 2.71 2.17
N GLU A 82 -2.44 3.10 1.58
CA GLU A 82 -2.50 3.39 0.16
C GLU A 82 -1.60 4.59 -0.21
N ASN A 83 -1.35 4.75 -1.50
CA ASN A 83 -0.55 5.85 -1.99
C ASN A 83 -1.37 7.15 -2.06
N PHE A 84 -1.12 8.06 -1.12
CA PHE A 84 -1.74 9.38 -1.04
C PHE A 84 -1.01 10.48 -1.86
N SER A 85 -0.19 10.10 -2.84
CA SER A 85 0.43 11.07 -3.74
C SER A 85 -0.61 11.98 -4.38
N GLY A 86 -0.50 13.29 -4.15
CA GLY A 86 -1.40 14.31 -4.69
C GLY A 86 -2.60 14.66 -3.81
N GLU A 87 -2.82 13.99 -2.67
CA GLU A 87 -3.95 14.28 -1.75
C GLU A 87 -3.60 15.28 -0.63
N GLY A 88 -2.64 16.17 -0.88
CA GLY A 88 -2.24 17.26 0.01
C GLY A 88 -1.00 16.98 0.87
N ASP A 89 -0.30 18.06 1.24
CA ASP A 89 1.04 17.99 1.88
C ASP A 89 1.06 17.28 3.24
N ALA A 90 -0.08 17.21 3.94
CA ALA A 90 -0.19 16.52 5.22
C ALA A 90 -0.08 14.98 5.08
N TYR A 91 -0.48 14.43 3.94
CA TYR A 91 -0.47 12.98 3.68
C TYR A 91 0.75 12.53 2.88
N ILE A 92 1.31 13.44 2.08
CA ILE A 92 2.47 13.19 1.24
C ILE A 92 3.74 13.17 2.09
N TYR A 93 4.68 12.29 1.72
CA TYR A 93 5.99 12.26 2.34
C TYR A 93 6.88 13.39 1.82
N HIS A 94 7.46 14.16 2.74
CA HIS A 94 8.48 15.16 2.42
C HIS A 94 9.84 14.76 3.01
N SER A 95 10.91 14.97 2.23
CA SER A 95 12.27 14.71 2.70
C SER A 95 12.63 15.65 3.86
N LYS A 96 13.66 15.29 4.64
CA LYS A 96 14.06 16.06 5.84
C LYS A 96 14.53 17.49 5.52
N GLY A 97 14.91 17.81 4.29
CA GLY A 97 15.32 19.17 3.90
C GLY A 97 14.22 20.00 3.24
N HIS A 98 13.08 19.38 2.93
CA HIS A 98 11.98 20.03 2.21
C HIS A 98 11.34 21.14 3.07
N THR A 99 11.00 22.27 2.47
CA THR A 99 10.43 23.44 3.17
C THR A 99 9.06 23.16 3.78
N LEU A 100 8.26 22.30 3.14
CA LEU A 100 6.94 21.89 3.67
C LEU A 100 7.04 20.81 4.77
N ASN A 101 8.24 20.27 5.04
CA ASN A 101 8.41 19.33 6.15
C ASN A 101 8.44 20.11 7.48
N PRO A 102 7.52 19.85 8.43
CA PRO A 102 7.49 20.56 9.71
C PRO A 102 8.78 20.39 10.53
N GLY A 103 9.53 19.30 10.30
CA GLY A 103 10.82 19.03 10.93
C GLY A 103 12.00 19.33 10.01
N GLN A 104 11.98 20.45 9.29
CA GLN A 104 13.04 20.81 8.34
C GLN A 104 14.42 20.79 9.02
N LYS A 105 15.25 19.84 8.58
CA LYS A 105 16.57 19.59 9.12
C LYS A 105 17.57 20.56 8.52
N ASN A 106 18.31 21.23 9.39
CA ASN A 106 19.54 21.93 9.01
C ASN A 106 20.70 20.93 8.86
N TRP A 107 21.44 21.02 7.76
CA TRP A 107 22.57 20.14 7.44
C TRP A 107 23.94 20.75 7.78
N THR A 108 23.97 21.92 8.42
CA THR A 108 25.21 22.51 8.95
C THR A 108 25.93 21.51 9.85
N ARG A 109 27.18 21.19 9.50
CA ARG A 109 28.02 20.20 10.22
C ARG A 109 28.76 20.79 11.42
N TYR A 110 28.68 22.10 11.59
CA TYR A 110 29.29 22.85 12.68
C TYR A 110 28.23 23.68 13.38
N GLN A 111 28.51 24.06 14.62
CA GLN A 111 27.70 25.02 15.36
C GLN A 111 28.37 26.40 15.22
N PRO A 112 27.72 27.38 14.57
CA PRO A 112 28.28 28.73 14.50
C PRO A 112 28.32 29.34 15.91
N TRP A 113 29.34 30.15 16.18
CA TRP A 113 29.37 30.94 17.40
C TRP A 113 28.22 31.96 17.41
N VAL A 114 27.48 32.03 18.51
CA VAL A 114 26.37 32.98 18.70
C VAL A 114 26.77 33.97 19.80
N PRO A 115 26.95 35.27 19.51
CA PRO A 115 27.31 36.27 20.52
C PRO A 115 26.23 36.41 21.59
N THR A 116 26.62 36.44 22.85
CA THR A 116 25.76 36.93 23.92
C THR A 116 25.68 38.45 23.83
N LYS A 117 24.52 39.00 23.47
CA LYS A 117 24.30 40.45 23.54
C LYS A 117 24.33 40.86 25.02
N THR A 118 25.39 41.54 25.45
CA THR A 118 25.40 42.29 26.71
C THR A 118 24.49 43.51 26.55
N LYS A 119 23.55 43.69 27.48
CA LYS A 119 22.70 44.88 27.56
C LYS A 119 23.49 46.08 28.08
#